data_AF-A0A252EAC1-F1
#
_entry.id   AF-A0A252EAC1-F1
#
_cell.length_a   1.000
_cell.length_b   1.000
_cell.length_c   1.000
_cell.angle_alpha   90.00
_cell.angle_beta   90.00
_cell.angle_gamma   90.00
#
_symmetry.space_group_name_H-M   'P 1'
#
loop_
_entity.id
_entity.type
_entity.pdbx_description
1 polymer ?
#
loop_
_entity_poly.entity_id
_entity_poly.type
_entity_poly.pdbx_seq_one_letter_code
_entity_poly.pdbx_strand_id
1 'polypeptide(L)'
;MTASILGKPKFCEGQIVEFVGGEGIIKNYRFEPSSWLYLVEMPIATDPEMDRVGYETMIWLAEGDIFPLGNNFSHKVLSREQKNFARAC
;
A
#
# COMPACT_ATOMS: atom_id res chain seq x y z
N MET A 1 -3.22 37.08 12.46
CA MET A 1 -3.13 35.92 11.56
C MET A 1 -2.47 34.80 12.35
N THR A 2 -3.25 33.84 12.83
CA THR A 2 -2.72 32.65 13.52
C THR A 2 -2.26 31.66 12.46
N ALA A 3 -0.94 31.49 12.33
CA ALA A 3 -0.39 30.42 11.52
C ALA A 3 -0.70 29.09 12.22
N SER A 4 -1.64 28.31 11.70
CA SER A 4 -1.81 26.93 12.08
C SER A 4 -0.57 26.17 11.58
N ILE A 5 0.17 25.57 12.51
CA ILE A 5 1.26 24.65 12.16
C ILE A 5 0.59 23.44 11.51
N LEU A 6 0.59 23.41 10.18
CA LEU A 6 0.12 22.27 9.42
C LEU A 6 1.09 21.11 9.69
N GLY A 7 0.64 20.11 10.45
CA GLY A 7 1.42 18.89 10.68
C GLY A 7 1.73 18.24 9.35
N LYS A 8 2.93 17.69 9.16
CA LYS A 8 3.32 17.04 7.90
C LYS A 8 2.44 15.81 7.63
N PRO A 9 2.15 15.47 6.35
CA PRO A 9 1.43 14.24 6.03
C PRO A 9 2.25 13.03 6.47
N LYS A 10 1.58 12.01 7.00
CA LYS A 10 2.18 10.74 7.42
C LYS A 10 2.58 9.85 6.25
N PHE A 11 1.86 9.93 5.13
CA PHE A 11 2.12 9.12 3.93
C PHE A 11 2.43 10.02 2.73
N CYS A 12 3.25 9.51 1.80
CA CYS A 12 3.64 10.25 0.60
C CYS A 12 3.02 9.62 -0.65
N GLU A 13 2.88 10.41 -1.72
CA GLU A 13 2.50 9.91 -3.04
C GLU A 13 3.48 8.82 -3.52
N GLY A 14 2.94 7.76 -4.11
CA GLY A 14 3.66 6.56 -4.54
C GLY A 14 3.90 5.53 -3.43
N GLN A 15 3.55 5.83 -2.17
CA GLN A 15 3.70 4.87 -1.08
C GLN A 15 2.60 3.80 -1.12
N ILE A 16 2.99 2.54 -0.90
CA ILE A 16 2.04 1.44 -0.71
C ILE A 16 1.59 1.43 0.75
N VAL A 17 0.28 1.34 0.96
CA VAL A 17 -0.36 1.36 2.28
C VAL A 17 -1.42 0.26 2.37
N GLU A 18 -1.77 -0.09 3.60
CA GLU A 18 -2.85 -1.00 3.93
C GLU A 18 -4.00 -0.21 4.59
N PHE A 19 -5.24 -0.62 4.38
CA PHE A 19 -6.42 -0.03 5.01
C PHE A 19 -7.54 -1.09 5.12
N VAL A 20 -8.64 -0.74 5.78
CA VAL A 20 -9.82 -1.61 5.86
C VAL A 20 -10.46 -1.73 4.47
N GLY A 21 -10.06 -2.76 3.72
CA GLY A 21 -10.47 -2.99 2.33
C GLY A 21 -9.37 -3.59 1.46
N GLY A 22 -8.10 -3.53 1.90
CA GLY A 22 -6.98 -4.14 1.22
C GLY A 22 -5.74 -3.24 1.21
N GLU A 23 -4.93 -3.40 0.18
CA GLU A 23 -3.73 -2.61 -0.07
C GLU A 23 -3.96 -1.64 -1.23
N GLY A 24 -3.26 -0.51 -1.21
CA GLY A 24 -3.32 0.47 -2.29
C GLY A 24 -2.14 1.42 -2.30
N ILE A 25 -2.07 2.25 -3.34
CA ILE A 25 -0.99 3.21 -3.57
C ILE A 25 -1.53 4.62 -3.35
N ILE A 26 -0.84 5.42 -2.55
CA ILE A 26 -1.18 6.84 -2.39
C ILE A 26 -0.94 7.57 -3.72
N LYS A 27 -1.98 8.20 -4.27
CA LYS A 27 -1.90 9.03 -5.48
C LYS A 27 -1.97 10.52 -5.20
N ASN A 28 -2.56 10.92 -4.08
CA ASN A 28 -2.63 12.31 -3.67
C ASN A 28 -2.94 12.41 -2.17
N TYR A 29 -2.75 13.59 -1.59
CA TYR A 29 -3.19 13.90 -0.25
C TYR A 29 -3.54 15.37 -0.11
N ARG A 30 -4.54 15.67 0.72
CA ARG A 30 -4.94 17.04 1.04
C ARG A 30 -5.20 17.18 2.53
N PHE A 31 -4.93 18.37 3.05
CA PHE A 31 -5.27 18.68 4.42
C PHE A 31 -6.72 19.19 4.49
N GLU A 32 -7.51 18.58 5.36
CA GLU A 32 -8.79 19.12 5.82
C GLU A 32 -8.64 19.66 7.25
N PRO A 33 -9.54 20.53 7.75
CA PRO A 33 -9.34 21.32 8.97
C PRO A 33 -8.91 20.56 10.24
N SER A 34 -9.11 19.24 10.29
CA SER A 34 -8.74 18.38 11.41
C SER A 34 -7.92 17.13 11.04
N SER A 35 -7.66 16.86 9.75
CA SER A 35 -7.04 15.59 9.33
C SER A 35 -6.50 15.62 7.91
N TRP A 36 -5.47 14.81 7.65
CA TRP A 36 -5.05 14.48 6.30
C TRP A 36 -6.00 13.46 5.67
N LEU A 37 -6.43 13.76 4.44
CA LEU A 37 -7.10 12.82 3.56
C LEU A 37 -6.12 12.37 2.47
N TYR A 38 -6.17 11.09 2.15
CA TYR A 38 -5.32 10.46 1.14
C TYR A 38 -6.18 9.81 0.06
N LEU A 39 -5.80 10.04 -1.20
CA LEU A 39 -6.36 9.34 -2.34
C LEU A 39 -5.56 8.05 -2.54
N VAL A 40 -6.23 6.92 -2.36
CA VAL A 40 -5.63 5.59 -2.48
C VAL A 40 -6.17 4.93 -3.73
N GLU A 41 -5.28 4.48 -4.61
CA GLU A 41 -5.60 3.67 -5.77
C GLU A 41 -5.37 2.19 -5.45
N MET A 42 -6.42 1.37 -5.60
CA MET A 42 -6.32 -0.07 -5.41
C MET A 42 -5.80 -0.75 -6.69
N PRO A 43 -4.84 -1.69 -6.59
CA PRO A 43 -4.37 -2.44 -7.74
C PRO A 43 -5.51 -3.29 -8.31
N ILE A 44 -5.66 -3.27 -9.64
CA ILE A 44 -6.59 -4.16 -10.33
C ILE A 44 -6.08 -5.59 -10.19
N ALA A 45 -6.89 -6.49 -9.62
CA ALA A 45 -6.59 -7.90 -9.69
C ALA A 45 -6.59 -8.33 -11.16
N THR A 46 -5.46 -8.86 -11.64
CA THR A 46 -5.26 -9.30 -13.02
C THR A 46 -6.44 -10.15 -13.51
N ASP A 47 -7.09 -9.68 -14.57
CA ASP A 47 -8.19 -10.32 -15.31
C ASP A 47 -9.41 -10.78 -14.47
N PRO A 48 -10.43 -9.93 -14.29
CA PRO A 48 -11.77 -10.48 -14.19
C PRO A 48 -12.12 -11.17 -15.52
N GLU A 49 -12.35 -12.48 -15.46
CA GLU A 49 -12.98 -13.27 -16.52
C GLU A 49 -14.07 -12.43 -17.20
N MET A 50 -13.92 -12.21 -18.52
CA MET A 50 -14.69 -11.29 -19.38
C MET A 50 -16.17 -11.16 -18.97
N ASP A 51 -16.50 -10.21 -18.09
CA ASP A 51 -17.82 -9.59 -17.88
C ASP A 51 -17.85 -8.60 -16.70
N ARG A 52 -16.83 -8.59 -15.82
CA ARG A 52 -16.77 -7.60 -14.73
C ARG A 52 -15.89 -6.42 -15.15
N VAL A 53 -16.51 -5.26 -15.35
CA VAL A 53 -15.80 -3.99 -15.54
C VAL A 53 -14.93 -3.73 -14.31
N GLY A 54 -13.62 -3.98 -14.43
CA GLY A 54 -12.63 -3.62 -13.42
C GLY A 54 -12.47 -2.11 -13.39
N TYR A 55 -13.27 -1.43 -12.57
CA TYR A 55 -13.03 -0.02 -12.27
C TYR A 55 -11.76 0.06 -11.42
N GLU A 56 -10.72 0.69 -11.97
CA GLU A 56 -9.68 1.32 -11.16
C GLU A 56 -10.39 2.16 -10.09
N THR A 57 -10.42 1.66 -8.87
CA THR A 57 -11.22 2.29 -7.82
C THR A 57 -10.27 3.10 -6.95
N MET A 58 -10.32 4.42 -7.16
CA MET A 58 -9.67 5.38 -6.28
C MET A 58 -10.62 5.75 -5.14
N ILE A 59 -10.13 5.77 -3.91
CA ILE A 59 -10.91 6.11 -2.71
C ILE A 59 -10.20 7.17 -1.88
N TRP A 60 -10.98 8.05 -1.25
CA TRP A 60 -10.44 8.99 -0.25
C TRP A 60 -10.57 8.37 1.14
N LEU A 61 -9.47 8.32 1.87
CA LEU A 61 -9.39 7.77 3.22
C LEU A 61 -8.77 8.77 4.19
N ALA A 62 -9.24 8.76 5.44
CA ALA A 62 -8.64 9.56 6.50
C ALA A 62 -7.32 8.93 6.96
N GLU A 63 -6.41 9.76 7.48
CA GLU A 63 -5.11 9.31 7.99
C GLU A 63 -5.20 8.19 9.04
N GLY A 64 -6.29 8.16 9.82
CA GLY A 64 -6.54 7.14 10.84
C GLY A 64 -6.95 5.77 10.28
N ASP A 65 -7.42 5.72 9.04
CA ASP A 65 -7.88 4.49 8.38
C ASP A 65 -6.77 3.80 7.58
N ILE A 66 -5.58 4.42 7.52
CA ILE A 66 -4.45 3.99 6.71
C ILE A 66 -3.30 3.55 7.62
N PHE A 67 -2.76 2.39 7.29
CA PHE A 67 -1.64 1.76 7.97
C PHE A 67 -0.45 1.63 7.01
N PRO A 68 0.80 1.82 7.48
CA PRO A 68 1.96 1.52 6.67
C PRO A 68 1.96 0.03 6.35
N LEU A 69 2.24 -0.34 5.09
CA LEU A 69 2.37 -1.75 4.73
C LEU A 69 3.48 -2.37 5.57
N GLY A 70 3.11 -3.27 6.47
CA GLY A 70 4.05 -3.95 7.35
C GLY A 70 4.99 -4.79 6.51
N ASN A 71 6.26 -4.40 6.46
CA ASN A 71 7.30 -5.17 5.78
C ASN A 71 7.43 -6.51 6.52
N ASN A 72 6.69 -7.53 6.09
CA ASN A 72 6.88 -8.91 6.54
C ASN A 72 8.17 -9.43 5.91
N PHE A 73 9.31 -8.88 6.32
CA PHE A 73 10.61 -9.51 6.10
C PHE A 73 10.76 -10.68 7.08
N SER A 74 9.89 -11.68 6.94
CA SER A 74 9.95 -12.94 7.68
C SER A 74 9.96 -14.11 6.71
N HIS A 75 11.19 -14.46 6.30
CA HIS A 75 11.67 -15.85 6.39
C HIS A 75 11.03 -16.93 5.50
N LYS A 76 10.87 -16.72 4.18
CA LYS A 76 10.58 -17.83 3.23
C LYS A 76 11.30 -17.81 1.86
N VAL A 77 12.54 -17.32 1.80
CA VAL A 77 13.45 -17.60 0.66
C VAL A 77 14.81 -18.05 1.19
N LEU A 78 14.81 -19.18 1.91
CA LEU A 78 16.02 -19.95 2.22
C LEU A 78 15.65 -21.45 2.19
N SER A 79 15.11 -21.89 1.07
CA SER A 79 14.83 -23.31 0.85
C SER A 79 14.66 -23.61 -0.63
N ARG A 80 15.67 -23.27 -1.46
CA ARG A 80 15.76 -23.91 -2.78
C ARG A 80 17.12 -24.02 -3.48
N GLU A 81 18.26 -23.83 -2.82
CA GLU A 81 19.57 -24.10 -3.47
C GLU A 81 20.60 -24.80 -2.56
N GLN A 82 20.21 -25.91 -1.95
CA GLN A 82 21.17 -26.96 -1.55
C GLN A 82 20.75 -28.30 -2.14
N LYS A 83 20.60 -28.31 -3.48
CA LYS A 83 20.61 -29.54 -4.27
C LYS A 83 21.72 -29.41 -5.29
N ASN A 84 22.95 -29.67 -4.85
CA ASN A 84 24.06 -30.22 -5.62
C ASN A 84 25.36 -29.94 -4.86
N PHE A 85 25.89 -30.96 -4.19
CA PHE A 85 27.28 -31.44 -4.29
C PHE A 85 27.57 -32.32 -3.08
N ALA A 86 27.17 -33.59 -3.20
CA ALA A 86 27.84 -34.69 -2.50
C ALA A 86 27.70 -35.92 -3.38
N ARG A 87 28.52 -35.95 -4.44
CA ARG A 87 28.79 -37.13 -5.25
C ARG A 87 30.31 -37.20 -5.43
N ALA A 88 30.91 -38.26 -4.84
CA ALA A 88 32.31 -38.68 -4.92
C ALA A 88 33.33 -37.68 -4.31
N CYS A 89 34.30 -38.05 -3.48
CA CYS A 89 35.03 -39.29 -3.25
C CYS A 89 35.26 -39.52 -1.75
#